data_AF-A0A2M9GM56-F1
#
_entry.id   AF-A0A2M9GM56-F1
#
_cell.length_a   1.000
_cell.length_b   1.000
_cell.length_c   1.000
_cell.angle_alpha   90.00
_cell.angle_beta   90.00
_cell.angle_gamma   90.00
#
_symmetry.space_group_name_H-M   'P 1'
#
loop_
_entity.id
_entity.type
_entity.pdbx_description
1 polymer ?
#
loop_
_entity_poly.entity_id
_entity_poly.type
_entity_poly.pdbx_seq_one_letter_code
_entity_poly.pdbx_strand_id
1 'polypeptide(L)'
;MTDYTELKRLAEEQCISSDLGMFEDHQLCENILALIGDNQRLNAENKQLILLEYHGGTAEAAINLLAERDQLKAENDALRDDIEQSQYDVNAWRNSEESVWIEVFNSEGDDPFISAITGQITVEQLALIQAEILEYREDYFEKGSGLYVFKCRHYQANYDNVGMTEPAHWEADFESYSPFPWEEEAAAMGKGEQS
;
A
#
# COMPACT_ATOMS: atom_id res chain seq x y z
N MET A 1 -23.27 21.46 12.64
CA MET A 1 -23.24 22.94 12.52
C MET A 1 -24.33 23.29 11.53
N THR A 2 -25.36 24.02 11.96
CA THR A 2 -26.50 24.29 11.08
C THR A 2 -26.03 25.23 9.98
N ASP A 3 -26.00 24.73 8.76
CA ASP A 3 -25.67 25.53 7.60
C ASP A 3 -26.89 26.39 7.26
N TYR A 4 -26.83 27.64 7.69
CA TYR A 4 -27.89 28.61 7.40
C TYR A 4 -27.82 29.15 5.98
N THR A 5 -26.92 28.66 5.12
CA THR A 5 -26.70 29.21 3.77
C THR A 5 -27.98 29.22 2.93
N GLU A 6 -28.73 28.12 2.91
CA GLU A 6 -29.94 28.03 2.09
C GLU A 6 -31.14 28.79 2.72
N LEU A 7 -31.24 28.80 4.04
CA LEU A 7 -32.25 29.57 4.76
C LEU A 7 -32.02 31.08 4.63
N LYS A 8 -30.75 31.49 4.72
CA LYS A 8 -30.30 32.85 4.49
C LYS A 8 -30.64 33.28 3.07
N ARG A 9 -30.33 32.44 2.07
CA ARG A 9 -30.68 32.67 0.67
C ARG A 9 -32.19 32.83 0.45
N LEU A 10 -33.02 31.93 1.01
CA LEU A 10 -34.48 32.00 0.87
C LEU A 10 -35.08 33.22 1.61
N ALA A 11 -34.57 33.56 2.79
CA ALA A 11 -35.00 34.77 3.51
C ALA A 11 -34.62 36.05 2.75
N GLU A 12 -33.42 36.09 2.15
CA GLU A 12 -32.99 37.16 1.25
C GLU A 12 -33.90 37.25 0.01
N GLU A 13 -34.23 36.13 -0.65
CA GLU A 13 -35.11 36.08 -1.83
C GLU A 13 -36.57 36.48 -1.53
N GLN A 14 -37.10 36.07 -0.38
CA GLN A 14 -38.48 36.35 -0.01
C GLN A 14 -38.67 37.80 0.44
N CYS A 15 -37.67 38.40 1.10
CA CYS A 15 -37.67 39.83 1.39
C CYS A 15 -37.70 40.71 0.14
N ILE A 16 -37.11 40.23 -0.98
CA ILE A 16 -37.15 40.89 -2.29
C ILE A 16 -38.52 40.70 -2.98
N SER A 17 -39.20 39.58 -2.75
CA SER A 17 -40.51 39.27 -3.34
C SER A 17 -41.68 39.97 -2.63
N SER A 18 -41.57 40.25 -1.32
CA SER A 18 -42.69 40.71 -0.50
C SER A 18 -43.05 42.20 -0.63
N ASP A 19 -42.35 42.99 -1.46
CA ASP A 19 -42.66 44.41 -1.73
C ASP A 19 -44.04 44.65 -2.38
N LEU A 20 -44.72 43.61 -2.91
CA LEU A 20 -45.93 43.73 -3.74
C LEU A 20 -47.24 43.30 -3.08
N GLY A 21 -47.21 43.04 -1.79
CA GLY A 21 -48.43 42.77 -1.05
C GLY A 21 -48.16 41.74 0.01
N MET A 22 -47.58 42.21 1.11
CA MET A 22 -48.04 42.07 2.49
C MET A 22 -46.94 42.72 3.36
N PHE A 23 -47.21 43.90 3.92
CA PHE A 23 -46.25 44.69 4.74
C PHE A 23 -45.61 43.91 5.91
N GLU A 24 -46.26 42.83 6.34
CA GLU A 24 -45.83 41.98 7.46
C GLU A 24 -44.69 41.02 7.09
N ASP A 25 -44.50 40.70 5.81
CA ASP A 25 -43.52 39.70 5.38
C ASP A 25 -42.09 40.27 5.26
N HIS A 26 -41.94 41.56 4.92
CA HIS A 26 -40.60 42.17 4.77
C HIS A 26 -39.90 42.33 6.13
N GLN A 27 -40.61 42.81 7.15
CA GLN A 27 -40.08 42.94 8.50
C GLN A 27 -39.66 41.58 9.09
N LEU A 28 -40.37 40.50 8.69
CA LEU A 28 -40.07 39.15 9.14
C LEU A 28 -38.71 38.68 8.66
N CYS A 29 -38.35 38.86 7.38
CA CYS A 29 -37.08 38.35 6.88
C CYS A 29 -35.86 39.21 7.26
N GLU A 30 -35.99 40.52 7.49
CA GLU A 30 -34.91 41.30 8.11
C GLU A 30 -34.56 40.77 9.51
N ASN A 31 -35.58 40.46 10.32
CA ASN A 31 -35.38 39.87 11.65
C ASN A 31 -34.70 38.50 11.57
N ILE A 32 -35.04 37.69 10.55
CA ILE A 32 -34.41 36.38 10.33
C ILE A 32 -32.92 36.55 10.01
N LEU A 33 -32.52 37.53 9.20
CA LEU A 33 -31.11 37.74 8.83
C LEU A 33 -30.27 38.24 10.01
N ALA A 34 -30.79 39.16 10.82
CA ALA A 34 -30.10 39.63 12.02
C ALA A 34 -29.84 38.46 13.01
N LEU A 35 -30.83 37.59 13.19
CA LEU A 35 -30.70 36.40 14.04
C LEU A 35 -29.66 35.42 13.51
N ILE A 36 -29.53 35.25 12.19
CA ILE A 36 -28.48 34.41 11.60
C ILE A 36 -27.09 34.96 11.97
N GLY A 37 -26.88 36.26 11.86
CA GLY A 37 -25.60 36.90 12.18
C GLY A 37 -25.20 36.72 13.65
N ASP A 38 -26.12 36.96 14.58
CA ASP A 38 -25.86 36.77 16.01
C ASP A 38 -25.60 35.30 16.37
N ASN A 39 -26.33 34.36 15.76
CA ASN A 39 -26.07 32.93 15.97
C ASN A 39 -24.69 32.51 15.48
N GLN A 40 -24.19 33.07 14.37
CA GLN A 40 -22.86 32.74 13.87
C GLN A 40 -21.75 33.22 14.82
N ARG A 41 -21.87 34.44 15.35
CA ARG A 41 -20.93 34.98 16.35
C ARG A 41 -20.97 34.18 17.64
N LEU A 42 -22.16 33.93 18.19
CA LEU A 42 -22.33 33.11 19.38
C LEU A 42 -21.80 31.69 19.19
N ASN A 43 -21.93 31.11 17.99
CA ASN A 43 -21.37 29.80 17.68
C ASN A 43 -19.83 29.80 17.71
N ALA A 44 -19.18 30.89 17.31
CA ALA A 44 -17.72 31.00 17.42
C ALA A 44 -17.26 31.10 18.88
N GLU A 45 -17.94 31.93 19.67
CA GLU A 45 -17.68 32.06 21.11
C GLU A 45 -17.99 30.76 21.87
N ASN A 46 -19.10 30.09 21.56
CA ASN A 46 -19.46 28.80 22.13
C ASN A 46 -18.45 27.70 21.77
N LYS A 47 -17.86 27.69 20.58
CA LYS A 47 -16.78 26.74 20.27
C LYS A 47 -15.56 26.94 21.16
N GLN A 48 -15.21 28.19 21.46
CA GLN A 48 -14.12 28.50 22.39
C GLN A 48 -14.47 28.12 23.83
N LEU A 49 -15.69 28.40 24.27
CA LEU A 49 -16.17 28.01 25.60
C LEU A 49 -16.27 26.50 25.75
N ILE A 50 -16.79 25.78 24.76
CA ILE A 50 -16.81 24.31 24.75
C ILE A 50 -15.39 23.75 24.84
N LEU A 51 -14.41 24.32 24.15
CA LEU A 51 -13.02 23.88 24.28
C LEU A 51 -12.46 24.08 25.70
N LEU A 52 -12.83 25.18 26.36
CA LEU A 52 -12.42 25.45 27.76
C LEU A 52 -13.16 24.55 28.76
N GLU A 53 -14.45 24.30 28.55
CA GLU A 53 -15.32 23.50 29.42
C GLU A 53 -15.01 22.00 29.27
N TYR A 54 -14.79 21.52 28.04
CA TYR A 54 -14.54 20.11 27.72
C TYR A 54 -13.17 19.62 28.22
N HIS A 55 -12.18 20.51 28.31
CA HIS A 55 -10.84 20.18 28.83
C HIS A 55 -10.63 20.60 30.30
N GLY A 56 -11.67 21.12 30.96
CA GLY A 56 -11.70 21.36 32.41
C GLY A 56 -10.56 22.24 32.94
N GLY A 57 -10.00 23.14 32.12
CA GLY A 57 -8.72 23.77 32.42
C GLY A 57 -8.57 25.16 31.80
N THR A 58 -7.72 25.96 32.43
CA THR A 58 -7.31 27.32 32.02
C THR A 58 -6.88 27.35 30.55
N ALA A 59 -6.94 28.53 29.90
CA ALA A 59 -6.58 28.71 28.49
C ALA A 59 -5.22 28.07 28.09
N GLU A 60 -4.30 27.96 29.04
CA GLU A 60 -3.01 27.25 28.89
C GLU A 60 -3.14 25.75 28.55
N ALA A 61 -4.12 25.04 29.10
CA ALA A 61 -4.37 23.64 28.78
C ALA A 61 -4.88 23.48 27.34
N ALA A 62 -5.76 24.38 26.89
CA ALA A 62 -6.23 24.40 25.50
C ALA A 62 -5.09 24.72 24.52
N ILE A 63 -4.17 25.61 24.90
CA ILE A 63 -2.98 25.92 24.09
C ILE A 63 -2.05 24.71 23.98
N ASN A 64 -1.82 23.99 25.09
CA ASN A 64 -0.97 22.80 25.08
C ASN A 64 -1.57 21.68 24.21
N LEU A 65 -2.89 21.48 24.26
CA LEU A 65 -3.57 20.51 23.39
C LEU A 65 -3.53 20.89 21.91
N LEU A 66 -3.54 22.19 21.58
CA LEU A 66 -3.36 22.65 20.21
C LEU A 66 -1.93 22.40 19.72
N ALA A 67 -0.92 22.60 20.58
CA ALA A 67 0.47 22.29 20.25
C ALA A 67 0.69 20.78 20.03
N GLU A 68 0.09 19.94 20.88
CA GLU A 68 0.13 18.48 20.73
C GLU A 68 -0.56 18.03 19.44
N ARG A 69 -1.71 18.62 19.08
CA ARG A 69 -2.36 18.35 17.79
C ARG A 69 -1.45 18.67 16.61
N ASP A 70 -0.75 19.81 16.66
CA ASP A 70 0.14 20.22 15.57
C ASP A 70 1.37 19.31 15.47
N GLN A 71 1.90 18.85 16.61
CA GLN A 71 2.95 17.84 16.65
C GLN A 71 2.47 16.50 16.06
N LEU A 72 1.31 15.99 16.49
CA LEU A 72 0.74 14.75 15.96
C LEU A 72 0.43 14.85 14.47
N LYS A 73 0.09 16.04 13.98
CA LYS A 73 -0.11 16.27 12.55
C LYS A 73 1.21 16.17 11.78
N ALA A 74 2.28 16.77 12.30
CA ALA A 74 3.61 16.65 11.70
C ALA A 74 4.12 15.20 11.72
N GLU A 75 3.89 14.46 12.81
CA GLU A 75 4.22 13.04 12.89
C GLU A 75 3.39 12.20 11.92
N ASN A 76 2.09 12.49 11.75
CA ASN A 76 1.27 11.82 10.74
C ASN A 76 1.73 12.11 9.31
N ASP A 77 2.12 13.34 9.01
CA ASP A 77 2.64 13.68 7.69
C ASP A 77 3.98 12.96 7.45
N ALA A 78 4.88 12.90 8.44
CA ALA A 78 6.12 12.11 8.36
C ALA A 78 5.86 10.60 8.20
N LEU A 79 4.91 10.04 8.95
CA LEU A 79 4.52 8.63 8.80
C LEU A 79 3.87 8.35 7.44
N ARG A 80 3.14 9.31 6.87
CA ARG A 80 2.58 9.18 5.51
C ARG A 80 3.67 9.20 4.46
N ASP A 81 4.66 10.07 4.61
CA ASP A 81 5.84 10.09 3.74
C ASP A 81 6.64 8.78 3.87
N ASP A 82 6.81 8.25 5.09
CA ASP A 82 7.46 6.95 5.34
C ASP A 82 6.65 5.78 4.75
N ILE A 83 5.32 5.83 4.84
CA ILE A 83 4.44 4.82 4.22
C ILE A 83 4.50 4.93 2.69
N GLU A 84 4.52 6.14 2.12
CA GLU A 84 4.63 6.36 0.68
C GLU A 84 5.98 5.87 0.16
N GLN A 85 7.08 6.14 0.89
CA GLN A 85 8.41 5.62 0.60
C GLN A 85 8.46 4.09 0.77
N SER A 86 7.86 3.53 1.83
CA SER A 86 7.78 2.08 2.02
C SER A 86 6.94 1.42 0.92
N GLN A 87 5.87 2.06 0.48
CA GLN A 87 5.08 1.61 -0.66
C GLN A 87 5.85 1.74 -1.97
N TYR A 88 6.66 2.78 -2.16
CA TYR A 88 7.57 2.91 -3.29
C TYR A 88 8.61 1.78 -3.28
N ASP A 89 9.21 1.45 -2.14
CA ASP A 89 10.17 0.35 -2.01
C ASP A 89 9.52 -1.02 -2.24
N VAL A 90 8.29 -1.21 -1.74
CA VAL A 90 7.47 -2.41 -1.99
C VAL A 90 7.03 -2.51 -3.45
N ASN A 91 6.76 -1.38 -4.12
CA ASN A 91 6.25 -1.35 -5.49
C ASN A 91 7.36 -1.24 -6.55
N ALA A 92 8.59 -0.84 -6.20
CA ALA A 92 9.73 -0.74 -7.12
C ALA A 92 10.15 -2.10 -7.73
N TRP A 93 9.59 -3.20 -7.23
CA TRP A 93 9.85 -4.58 -7.64
C TRP A 93 8.55 -5.30 -8.04
N ARG A 94 7.41 -4.64 -7.84
CA ARG A 94 6.11 -5.06 -8.40
C ARG A 94 5.95 -4.44 -9.78
N ASN A 95 6.65 -4.99 -10.75
CA ASN A 95 5.96 -5.19 -12.02
C ASN A 95 5.72 -6.68 -12.13
N SER A 96 4.49 -7.10 -11.83
CA SER A 96 3.94 -8.40 -12.24
C SER A 96 4.02 -8.63 -13.77
N GLU A 97 4.50 -7.63 -14.53
CA GLU A 97 4.77 -7.68 -15.95
C GLU A 97 6.24 -8.05 -16.31
N GLU A 98 7.21 -7.84 -15.41
CA GLU A 98 8.62 -8.17 -15.67
C GLU A 98 8.96 -9.52 -15.03
N SER A 99 9.01 -10.56 -15.86
CA SER A 99 9.42 -11.89 -15.42
C SER A 99 10.93 -11.94 -15.23
N VAL A 100 11.38 -12.37 -14.06
CA VAL A 100 12.80 -12.68 -13.80
C VAL A 100 13.08 -14.06 -14.38
N TRP A 101 14.16 -14.18 -15.13
CA TRP A 101 14.66 -15.46 -15.63
C TRP A 101 15.92 -15.83 -14.90
N ILE A 102 16.00 -17.06 -14.42
CA ILE A 102 17.20 -17.60 -13.79
C ILE A 102 17.71 -18.79 -14.59
N GLU A 103 19.03 -18.88 -14.70
CA GLU A 103 19.72 -20.10 -15.07
C GLU A 103 20.27 -20.74 -13.80
N VAL A 104 20.04 -22.03 -13.64
CA VAL A 104 20.46 -22.81 -12.48
C VAL A 104 21.36 -23.94 -12.95
N PHE A 105 22.56 -23.97 -12.40
CA PHE A 105 23.49 -25.07 -12.59
C PHE A 105 23.13 -26.19 -11.61
N ASN A 106 22.90 -27.39 -12.10
CA ASN A 106 22.72 -28.60 -11.29
C ASN A 106 23.71 -29.68 -11.72
N SER A 107 24.49 -30.21 -10.79
CA SER A 107 25.34 -31.38 -10.99
C SER A 107 25.08 -32.45 -9.94
N GLU A 108 25.23 -33.71 -10.34
CA GLU A 108 25.29 -34.81 -9.39
C GLU A 108 26.46 -34.61 -8.42
N GLY A 109 26.15 -34.57 -7.12
CA GLY A 109 27.14 -34.45 -6.05
C GLY A 109 27.40 -33.04 -5.51
N ASP A 110 26.95 -31.99 -6.19
CA ASP A 110 27.01 -30.60 -5.68
C ASP A 110 25.62 -30.02 -5.45
N ASP A 111 25.53 -28.96 -4.66
CA ASP A 111 24.29 -28.20 -4.48
C ASP A 111 24.01 -27.33 -5.71
N PRO A 112 22.77 -27.35 -6.25
CA PRO A 112 22.42 -26.52 -7.38
C PRO A 112 22.53 -25.04 -6.99
N PHE A 113 22.97 -24.20 -7.92
CA PHE A 113 23.08 -22.76 -7.68
C PHE A 113 22.70 -21.94 -8.91
N ILE A 114 22.18 -20.75 -8.67
CA ILE A 114 21.83 -19.79 -9.72
C ILE A 114 23.12 -19.28 -10.37
N SER A 115 23.34 -19.60 -11.65
CA SER A 115 24.53 -19.25 -12.43
C SER A 115 24.36 -17.94 -13.19
N ALA A 116 23.14 -17.61 -13.62
CA ALA A 116 22.83 -16.37 -14.33
C ALA A 116 21.41 -15.89 -14.06
N ILE A 117 21.20 -14.59 -14.22
CA ILE A 117 19.92 -13.92 -13.97
C ILE A 117 19.69 -12.90 -15.08
N THR A 118 18.46 -12.85 -15.59
CA THR A 118 17.98 -11.78 -16.46
C THR A 118 16.71 -11.20 -15.87
N GLY A 119 16.71 -9.88 -15.66
CA GLY A 119 15.61 -9.17 -14.99
C GLY A 119 16.09 -8.46 -13.73
N GLN A 120 15.19 -7.69 -13.12
CA GLN A 120 15.47 -6.94 -11.91
C GLN A 120 14.99 -7.70 -10.68
N ILE A 121 15.91 -7.95 -9.74
CA ILE A 121 15.66 -8.63 -8.46
C ILE A 121 16.77 -8.22 -7.49
N THR A 122 16.53 -8.19 -6.18
CA THR A 122 17.64 -8.09 -5.22
C THR A 122 18.17 -9.44 -4.76
N VAL A 123 19.31 -9.33 -4.08
CA VAL A 123 20.00 -10.42 -3.41
C VAL A 123 19.10 -11.14 -2.40
N GLU A 124 18.29 -10.45 -1.60
CA GLU A 124 17.44 -11.08 -0.59
C GLU A 124 16.37 -11.96 -1.24
N GLN A 125 15.70 -11.46 -2.28
CA GLN A 125 14.69 -12.24 -3.00
C GLN A 125 15.30 -13.39 -3.80
N LEU A 126 16.46 -13.16 -4.43
CA LEU A 126 17.21 -14.20 -5.11
C LEU A 126 17.62 -15.33 -4.14
N ALA A 127 18.01 -14.99 -2.92
CA ALA A 127 18.35 -15.96 -1.88
C ALA A 127 17.13 -16.81 -1.46
N LEU A 128 15.92 -16.25 -1.46
CA LEU A 128 14.70 -17.01 -1.21
C LEU A 128 14.44 -18.03 -2.32
N ILE A 129 14.58 -17.63 -3.59
CA ILE A 129 14.43 -18.54 -4.74
C ILE A 129 15.47 -19.66 -4.67
N GLN A 130 16.74 -19.33 -4.38
CA GLN A 130 17.81 -20.32 -4.21
C GLN A 130 17.53 -21.31 -3.07
N ALA A 131 16.99 -20.83 -1.94
CA ALA A 131 16.65 -21.70 -0.81
C ALA A 131 15.52 -22.67 -1.15
N GLU A 132 14.49 -22.20 -1.86
CA GLU A 132 13.38 -23.04 -2.32
C GLU A 132 13.85 -24.14 -3.29
N ILE A 133 14.70 -23.79 -4.26
CA ILE A 133 15.31 -24.75 -5.20
C ILE A 133 16.09 -25.84 -4.46
N LEU A 134 16.77 -25.48 -3.37
CA LEU A 134 17.51 -26.45 -2.55
C LEU A 134 16.56 -27.34 -1.73
N GLU A 135 15.48 -26.78 -1.20
CA GLU A 135 14.47 -27.51 -0.42
C GLU A 135 13.74 -28.54 -1.28
N TYR A 136 13.37 -28.17 -2.51
CA TYR A 136 12.59 -29.01 -3.44
C TYR A 136 13.43 -29.53 -4.63
N ARG A 137 14.72 -29.79 -4.40
CA ARG A 137 15.68 -30.20 -5.44
C ARG A 137 15.17 -31.32 -6.35
N GLU A 138 14.55 -32.35 -5.78
CA GLU A 138 14.09 -33.52 -6.53
C GLU A 138 12.98 -33.18 -7.55
N ASP A 139 12.13 -32.21 -7.22
CA ASP A 139 11.02 -31.76 -8.07
C ASP A 139 11.51 -30.86 -9.22
N TYR A 140 12.55 -30.05 -8.96
CA TYR A 140 13.09 -29.11 -9.95
C TYR A 140 14.03 -29.77 -10.98
N PHE A 141 14.71 -30.86 -10.63
CA PHE A 141 15.81 -31.42 -11.44
C PHE A 141 15.61 -32.87 -11.90
N GLU A 142 14.40 -33.25 -12.29
CA GLU A 142 14.07 -34.60 -12.77
C GLU A 142 14.92 -35.09 -13.97
N LYS A 143 15.54 -34.17 -14.72
CA LYS A 143 16.27 -34.46 -15.97
C LYS A 143 17.78 -34.74 -15.80
N GLY A 144 18.33 -34.67 -14.60
CA GLY A 144 19.75 -34.93 -14.33
C GLY A 144 20.63 -33.69 -14.29
N SER A 145 21.93 -33.84 -14.59
CA SER A 145 22.88 -32.72 -14.47
C SER A 145 22.86 -31.84 -15.71
N GLY A 146 22.78 -30.53 -15.50
CA GLY A 146 22.82 -29.57 -16.59
C GLY A 146 22.47 -28.16 -16.15
N LEU A 147 22.18 -27.33 -17.15
CA LEU A 147 21.69 -25.98 -16.98
C LEU A 147 20.17 -25.97 -17.15
N TYR A 148 19.48 -25.44 -16.16
CA TYR A 148 18.03 -25.29 -16.15
C TYR A 148 17.68 -23.81 -16.23
N VAL A 149 16.67 -23.48 -17.03
CA VAL A 149 16.15 -22.11 -17.10
C VAL A 149 14.74 -22.10 -16.55
N PHE A 150 14.51 -21.22 -15.58
CA PHE A 150 13.21 -20.99 -14.97
C PHE A 150 12.75 -19.56 -15.17
N LYS A 151 11.44 -19.42 -15.32
CA LYS A 151 10.74 -18.14 -15.29
C LYS A 151 10.15 -17.94 -13.90
N CYS A 152 10.69 -16.99 -13.16
CA CYS A 152 10.26 -16.69 -11.81
C CYS A 152 9.20 -15.57 -11.80
N ARG A 153 8.11 -15.79 -11.08
CA ARG A 153 7.07 -14.79 -10.82
C ARG A 153 6.89 -14.59 -9.33
N HIS A 154 6.72 -13.33 -8.93
CA HIS A 154 6.43 -12.98 -7.54
C HIS A 154 4.93 -12.75 -7.36
N TYR A 155 4.33 -13.49 -6.43
CA TYR A 155 2.98 -13.28 -5.98
C TYR A 155 2.97 -12.51 -4.69
N GLN A 156 2.12 -11.50 -4.68
CA GLN A 156 1.87 -10.68 -3.50
C GLN A 156 1.10 -11.47 -2.45
N ALA A 157 1.32 -11.13 -1.18
CA ALA A 157 0.49 -11.63 -0.10
C ALA A 157 -0.98 -11.27 -0.38
N ASN A 158 -1.85 -12.27 -0.24
CA ASN A 158 -3.28 -12.11 -0.43
C ASN A 158 -3.98 -11.90 0.92
N TYR A 159 -4.92 -10.97 0.94
CA TYR A 159 -5.67 -10.60 2.13
C TYR A 159 -7.17 -10.66 1.83
N ASP A 160 -7.91 -11.30 2.74
CA ASP A 160 -9.37 -11.35 2.71
C ASP A 160 -9.99 -10.68 3.95
N ASN A 161 -11.29 -10.86 4.12
CA ASN A 161 -12.08 -10.27 5.18
C ASN A 161 -11.69 -10.77 6.60
N VAL A 162 -10.90 -11.84 6.70
CA VAL A 162 -10.50 -12.52 7.94
C VAL A 162 -9.01 -12.33 8.22
N GLY A 163 -8.23 -11.88 7.24
CA GLY A 163 -6.82 -11.53 7.40
C GLY A 163 -5.98 -12.00 6.21
N MET A 164 -4.70 -12.27 6.46
CA MET A 164 -3.80 -12.83 5.44
C MET A 164 -4.19 -14.28 5.15
N THR A 165 -4.52 -14.58 3.90
CA THR A 165 -4.88 -15.93 3.45
C THR A 165 -3.71 -16.65 2.81
N GLU A 166 -2.81 -15.90 2.18
CA GLU A 166 -1.66 -16.43 1.48
C GLU A 166 -0.48 -15.45 1.64
N PRO A 167 0.69 -15.92 2.10
CA PRO A 167 1.88 -15.08 2.17
C PRO A 167 2.43 -14.77 0.77
N ALA A 168 3.21 -13.70 0.66
CA ALA A 168 3.96 -13.41 -0.56
C ALA A 168 4.97 -14.53 -0.82
N HIS A 169 5.08 -14.96 -2.07
CA HIS A 169 5.95 -16.07 -2.46
C HIS A 169 6.43 -15.92 -3.90
N TRP A 170 7.44 -16.69 -4.27
CA TRP A 170 7.89 -16.84 -5.64
C TRP A 170 7.39 -18.17 -6.19
N GLU A 171 7.06 -18.21 -7.47
CA GLU A 171 6.88 -19.46 -8.22
C GLU A 171 7.91 -19.49 -9.36
N ALA A 172 8.56 -20.64 -9.57
CA ALA A 172 9.52 -20.86 -10.65
C ALA A 172 8.97 -21.86 -11.67
N ASP A 173 8.57 -21.36 -12.84
CA ASP A 173 8.09 -22.19 -13.94
C ASP A 173 9.28 -22.70 -14.77
N PHE A 174 9.35 -24.02 -15.00
CA PHE A 174 10.36 -24.61 -15.88
C PHE A 174 10.18 -24.16 -17.34
N GLU A 175 11.25 -23.66 -17.96
CA GLU A 175 11.24 -23.28 -19.38
C GLU A 175 12.09 -24.23 -20.23
N SER A 176 13.35 -24.42 -19.87
CA SER A 176 14.28 -25.20 -20.70
C SER A 176 15.40 -25.86 -19.89
N TYR A 177 16.00 -26.87 -20.51
CA TYR A 177 17.07 -27.69 -19.94
C TYR A 177 18.13 -27.94 -21.01
N SER A 178 19.39 -27.79 -20.63
CA SER A 178 20.55 -28.14 -21.45
C SER A 178 21.47 -29.08 -20.67
N PRO A 179 21.62 -30.35 -21.09
CA PRO A 179 22.53 -31.28 -20.42
C PRO A 179 23.98 -30.83 -20.60
N PHE A 180 24.86 -31.20 -19.68
CA PHE A 180 26.28 -30.89 -19.87
C PHE A 180 26.87 -31.67 -21.05
N PRO A 181 27.76 -31.04 -21.85
CA PRO A 181 28.38 -31.69 -23.01
C PRO A 181 29.11 -33.00 -22.68
N TRP A 182 29.63 -33.11 -21.45
CA TRP A 182 30.38 -34.27 -20.98
C TRP A 182 29.51 -35.35 -20.30
N GLU A 183 28.21 -35.14 -20.13
CA GLU A 183 27.33 -36.20 -19.58
C GLU A 183 27.25 -37.41 -20.50
N GLU A 184 27.21 -37.19 -21.83
CA GLU A 184 27.20 -38.30 -22.81
C GLU A 184 28.51 -39.10 -22.76
N GLU A 185 29.65 -38.43 -22.56
CA GLU A 185 30.97 -39.07 -22.44
C GLU A 185 31.11 -39.83 -21.11
N ALA A 186 30.62 -39.25 -20.00
CA ALA A 186 30.61 -39.90 -18.69
C ALA A 186 29.69 -41.14 -18.67
N ALA A 187 28.51 -41.05 -19.27
CA ALA A 187 27.58 -42.17 -19.40
C ALA A 187 28.12 -43.29 -20.32
N ALA A 188 28.88 -42.94 -21.36
CA ALA A 188 29.55 -43.91 -22.23
C ALA A 188 30.73 -44.60 -21.55
N MET A 189 31.52 -43.87 -20.75
CA MET A 189 32.65 -44.41 -19.98
C MET A 189 32.19 -45.37 -18.87
N GLY A 190 31.08 -45.06 -18.17
CA GLY A 190 30.52 -45.94 -17.13
C GLY A 190 29.98 -47.28 -17.64
N LYS A 191 29.62 -47.39 -18.93
CA LYS A 191 29.22 -48.65 -19.56
C LYS A 191 30.40 -49.47 -20.10
N GLY A 192 31.58 -48.87 -20.24
CA GLY A 192 32.79 -49.55 -20.74
C GLY A 192 33.51 -50.40 -19.69
N GLU A 193 33.25 -50.18 -18.40
CA GLU A 193 33.88 -50.93 -17.29
C GLU A 193 33.07 -52.17 -16.85
N GLN A 194 31.92 -52.46 -17.48
CA GLN A 194 31.10 -53.64 -17.20
C GLN A 194 31.19 -54.74 -18.29
N SER A 195 32.32 -54.86 -19.00
CA SER A 195 32.53 -55.95 -19.96
C SER A 195 33.79 -56.76 -19.71
#